data_AF-A0A348WHE8-F1
#
_entry.id   AF-A0A348WHE8-F1
#
_cell.length_a   1.000
_cell.length_b   1.000
_cell.length_c   1.000
_cell.angle_alpha   90.00
_cell.angle_beta   90.00
_cell.angle_gamma   90.00
#
_symmetry.space_group_name_H-M   'P 1'
#
loop_
_entity.id
_entity.type
_entity.pdbx_description
1 polymer ?
#
loop_
_entity_poly.entity_id
_entity_poly.type
_entity_poly.pdbx_seq_one_letter_code
_entity_poly.pdbx_strand_id
1 'polypeptide(L)'
;MSMRRLIKWISDLGIPGLRQRRRGQAHHRGQMTHVLILDGTMSTLAEGFESNAGLTYKLLDEIGGPSLSIYYEAGLQWQDWRST
;
A
#
# COMPACT_ATOMS: atom_id res chain seq x y z
N MET A 1 -17.82 3.04 20.16
CA MET A 1 -16.60 3.12 19.32
C MET A 1 -15.78 1.86 19.52
N SER A 2 -15.50 1.11 18.45
CA SER A 2 -14.79 -0.17 18.54
C SER A 2 -13.31 0.06 18.83
N MET A 3 -12.81 -0.52 19.92
CA MET A 3 -11.40 -0.52 20.35
C MET A 3 -10.42 -0.80 19.20
N ARG A 4 -10.84 -1.63 18.23
CA ARG A 4 -10.07 -2.00 17.04
C ARG A 4 -9.80 -0.83 16.08
N ARG A 5 -10.70 0.17 16.03
CA ARG A 5 -10.53 1.37 15.19
C ARG A 5 -9.50 2.34 15.77
N LEU A 6 -9.49 2.47 17.09
CA LEU A 6 -8.54 3.32 17.80
C LEU A 6 -7.11 2.78 17.68
N ILE A 7 -6.94 1.46 17.83
CA ILE A 7 -5.63 0.80 17.70
C ILE A 7 -5.08 0.95 16.26
N LYS A 8 -5.94 0.81 15.25
CA LYS A 8 -5.56 1.01 13.83
C LYS A 8 -5.11 2.45 13.55
N TRP A 9 -5.84 3.43 14.08
CA TRP A 9 -5.47 4.84 13.96
C TRP A 9 -4.14 5.17 14.64
N ILE A 10 -3.88 4.61 15.83
CA ILE A 10 -2.60 4.78 16.53
C ILE A 10 -1.45 4.11 15.77
N SER A 11 -1.66 2.93 15.17
CA SER A 11 -0.63 2.29 14.35
C SER A 11 -0.33 3.06 13.06
N ASP A 12 -1.33 3.72 12.48
CA ASP A 12 -1.17 4.55 11.27
C ASP A 12 -0.39 5.85 11.56
N LEU A 13 -0.35 6.30 12.81
CA LEU A 13 0.33 7.53 13.26
C LEU A 13 1.83 7.38 13.54
N GLY A 14 2.35 6.16 13.72
CA GLY A 14 3.69 6.03 14.30
C GLY A 14 4.46 4.74 14.10
N ILE A 15 4.00 3.79 13.26
CA ILE A 15 4.79 2.59 12.95
C ILE A 15 5.41 2.72 11.54
N PRO A 16 6.67 3.16 11.42
CA PRO A 16 7.40 3.05 10.18
C PRO A 16 7.62 1.56 9.89
N GLY A 17 7.05 1.05 8.79
CA GLY A 17 7.41 -0.28 8.28
C GLY A 17 6.27 -1.25 7.95
N LEU A 18 4.99 -0.93 8.19
CA LEU A 18 3.88 -1.80 7.76
C LEU A 18 3.48 -1.63 6.28
N ARG A 19 4.24 -0.87 5.50
CA ARG A 19 3.75 -0.24 4.26
C ARG A 19 4.02 -1.03 2.98
N GLN A 20 4.53 -2.26 3.07
CA GLN A 20 4.85 -3.07 1.90
C GLN A 20 3.90 -4.25 1.81
N ARG A 21 2.83 -4.11 1.01
CA ARG A 21 1.90 -5.22 0.75
C ARG A 21 2.25 -5.89 -0.57
N ARG A 22 3.05 -6.95 -0.47
CA ARG A 22 3.40 -7.83 -1.57
C ARG A 22 2.54 -9.10 -1.48
N ARG A 23 1.81 -9.44 -2.55
CA ARG A 23 1.31 -10.83 -2.67
C ARG A 23 2.50 -11.74 -2.95
N GLY A 24 2.71 -12.73 -2.09
CA GLY A 24 3.73 -13.77 -2.28
C GLY A 24 3.46 -14.53 -3.58
N GLN A 25 4.47 -14.60 -4.45
CA GLN A 25 4.36 -15.28 -5.74
C GLN A 25 4.55 -16.79 -5.53
N ALA A 26 3.61 -17.59 -6.04
CA ALA A 26 3.97 -18.93 -6.48
C ALA A 26 4.85 -18.76 -7.71
N HIS A 27 6.06 -19.32 -7.70
CA HIS A 27 6.97 -19.28 -8.85
C HIS A 27 6.38 -20.07 -10.01
N HIS A 28 5.55 -19.41 -10.83
CA HIS A 28 5.07 -19.98 -12.08
C HIS A 28 6.02 -19.60 -13.21
N ARG A 29 6.56 -20.59 -13.93
CA ARG A 29 7.32 -20.34 -15.15
C ARG A 29 6.33 -20.04 -16.28
N GLY A 30 6.21 -18.77 -16.67
CA GLY A 30 5.31 -18.28 -17.72
C GLY A 30 5.39 -16.76 -17.86
N GLN A 31 4.69 -16.19 -18.85
CA GLN A 31 4.61 -14.73 -19.01
C GLN A 31 3.93 -14.11 -17.78
N MET A 32 4.55 -13.07 -17.22
CA MET A 32 4.05 -12.36 -16.04
C MET A 32 3.97 -10.86 -16.31
N THR A 33 2.84 -10.25 -15.92
CA THR A 33 2.68 -8.79 -15.93
C THR A 33 3.11 -8.27 -14.56
N HIS A 34 4.06 -7.33 -14.55
CA HIS A 34 4.53 -6.69 -13.32
C HIS A 34 4.04 -5.25 -13.26
N VAL A 35 3.32 -4.89 -12.20
CA VAL A 35 2.82 -3.54 -11.97
C VAL A 35 3.42 -3.02 -10.67
N LEU A 36 4.20 -1.94 -10.78
CA LEU A 36 4.78 -1.24 -9.64
C LEU A 36 4.07 0.11 -9.50
N ILE A 37 3.46 0.33 -8.35
CA ILE A 37 2.75 1.58 -8.03
C ILE A 37 3.55 2.32 -6.98
N LEU A 38 4.12 3.45 -7.39
CA LEU A 38 4.78 4.41 -6.51
C LEU A 38 3.85 5.60 -6.37
N ASP A 39 3.29 5.76 -5.19
CA ASP A 39 2.23 6.71 -4.94
C ASP A 39 2.78 8.08 -4.49
N GLY A 40 1.90 9.10 -4.44
CA GLY A 40 2.28 10.47 -4.12
C GLY A 40 2.73 10.67 -2.68
N THR A 41 3.43 11.78 -2.43
CA THR A 41 3.80 12.25 -1.07
C THR A 41 2.57 12.23 -0.15
N MET A 42 2.76 11.76 1.08
CA MET A 42 1.70 11.59 2.09
C MET A 42 0.56 10.64 1.69
N SER A 43 0.74 9.78 0.67
CA SER A 43 -0.28 8.81 0.31
C SER A 43 -0.45 7.68 1.34
N THR A 44 -1.62 7.06 1.31
CA THR A 44 -1.99 5.94 2.18
C THR A 44 -3.03 5.03 1.52
N LEU A 45 -3.13 3.78 1.98
CA LEU A 45 -4.21 2.84 1.64
C LEU A 45 -5.32 2.79 2.71
N ALA A 46 -5.25 3.68 3.70
CA ALA A 46 -6.29 3.83 4.71
C ALA A 46 -7.64 4.13 4.05
N GLU A 47 -8.68 3.48 4.57
CA GLU A 47 -10.04 3.58 4.04
C GLU A 47 -10.56 5.02 4.09
N GLY A 48 -10.96 5.55 2.93
CA GLY A 48 -11.43 6.93 2.77
C GLY A 48 -10.33 7.97 2.52
N PHE A 49 -9.06 7.54 2.44
CA PHE A 49 -7.89 8.40 2.22
C PHE A 49 -6.99 7.91 1.08
N GLU A 50 -7.48 6.97 0.28
CA GLU A 50 -6.74 6.42 -0.84
C GLU A 50 -6.56 7.46 -1.95
N SER A 51 -5.35 7.53 -2.51
CA SER A 51 -5.14 8.21 -3.78
C SER A 51 -5.74 7.38 -4.93
N ASN A 52 -5.83 7.97 -6.12
CA ASN A 52 -6.20 7.22 -7.32
C ASN A 52 -5.24 6.05 -7.59
N ALA A 53 -3.94 6.22 -7.32
CA ALA A 53 -2.96 5.14 -7.44
C ALA A 53 -3.19 4.03 -6.39
N GLY A 54 -3.53 4.42 -5.15
CA GLY A 54 -3.93 3.48 -4.11
C GLY A 54 -5.23 2.72 -4.44
N LEU A 55 -6.21 3.38 -5.06
CA LEU A 55 -7.44 2.73 -5.54
C LEU A 55 -7.14 1.76 -6.69
N THR A 56 -6.30 2.14 -7.65
CA THR A 56 -5.85 1.22 -8.70
C THR A 56 -5.15 0.00 -8.12
N TYR A 57 -4.28 0.18 -7.11
CA TYR A 57 -3.66 -0.95 -6.42
C TYR A 57 -4.71 -1.89 -5.81
N LYS A 58 -5.71 -1.36 -5.11
CA LYS A 58 -6.78 -2.19 -4.50
C LYS A 58 -7.57 -2.97 -5.55
N LEU A 59 -7.93 -2.32 -6.65
CA LEU A 59 -8.61 -2.97 -7.78
C LEU A 59 -7.76 -4.10 -8.35
N LEU A 60 -6.47 -3.87 -8.61
CA LEU A 60 -5.56 -4.89 -9.14
C LEU A 60 -5.30 -6.03 -8.15
N ASP A 61 -5.26 -5.75 -6.84
CA ASP A 61 -5.16 -6.78 -5.81
C ASP A 61 -6.42 -7.64 -5.76
N GLU A 62 -7.60 -7.04 -5.96
CA GLU A 62 -8.87 -7.75 -5.96
C GLU A 62 -9.05 -8.62 -7.21
N ILE A 63 -8.82 -8.06 -8.40
CA ILE A 63 -9.10 -8.74 -9.68
C ILE A 63 -7.91 -9.53 -10.24
N GLY A 64 -6.72 -9.37 -9.65
CA GLY A 64 -5.47 -9.93 -10.16
C GLY A 64 -5.43 -11.46 -10.15
N GLY A 65 -5.12 -12.05 -11.30
CA GLY A 65 -4.92 -13.49 -11.47
C GLY A 65 -3.47 -13.97 -11.23
N PRO A 66 -3.19 -15.27 -11.41
CA PRO A 66 -1.87 -15.87 -11.13
C PRO A 66 -0.69 -15.30 -11.92
N SER A 67 -0.95 -14.67 -13.07
CA SER A 67 0.05 -14.06 -13.95
C SER A 67 0.31 -12.57 -13.67
N LEU A 68 -0.29 -12.01 -12.60
CA LEU A 68 -0.10 -10.62 -12.21
C LEU A 68 0.74 -10.52 -10.93
N SER A 69 1.86 -9.80 -11.03
CA SER A 69 2.66 -9.38 -9.88
C SER A 69 2.41 -7.90 -9.62
N ILE A 70 1.86 -7.56 -8.46
CA ILE A 70 1.67 -6.16 -8.07
C ILE A 70 2.48 -5.79 -6.84
N TYR A 71 2.93 -4.54 -6.84
CA TYR A 71 3.64 -3.91 -5.74
C TYR A 71 3.12 -2.49 -5.54
N TYR A 72 2.93 -2.10 -4.28
CA TYR A 72 2.56 -0.75 -3.90
C TYR A 72 3.53 -0.21 -2.86
N GLU A 73 3.92 1.04 -3.06
CA GLU A 73 4.67 1.83 -2.12
C GLU A 73 3.99 3.19 -1.94
N ALA A 74 3.72 3.53 -0.68
CA ALA A 74 3.26 4.86 -0.34
C ALA A 74 4.40 5.87 -0.55
N GLY A 75 4.09 7.07 -1.06
CA GLY A 75 5.10 8.09 -1.26
C GLY A 75 5.69 8.61 0.05
N LEU A 76 6.71 9.45 -0.07
CA LEU A 76 7.42 10.05 1.07
C LEU A 76 6.43 10.62 2.09
N GLN A 77 6.57 10.19 3.34
CA GLN A 77 5.81 10.75 4.46
C GLN A 77 6.69 11.81 5.12
N TRP A 78 6.10 12.94 5.51
CA TRP A 78 6.83 13.96 6.25
C TRP A 78 7.11 13.42 7.67
N GLN A 79 8.38 13.24 8.02
CA GLN A 79 8.78 12.53 9.24
C GLN A 79 8.93 13.47 10.43
N ASP A 80 9.33 14.72 10.19
CA ASP A 80 9.51 15.73 11.24
C ASP A 80 9.55 17.15 10.66
N TRP A 81 9.22 18.12 11.52
CA TRP A 81 9.30 19.55 11.20
C TRP A 81 10.73 20.10 11.24
N ARG A 82 11.69 19.34 11.80
CA ARG A 82 13.08 19.76 12.02
C ARG A 82 14.03 19.38 10.88
N SER A 83 13.59 18.59 9.90
CA SER A 83 14.41 18.12 8.77
C SER A 83 14.36 19.04 7.54
N THR A 84 14.16 20.35 7.72
CA THR A 84 14.28 21.34 6.63
C THR A 84 15.46 22.26 6.91
#